data_AF-A0A4U1EHH9-F1
#
_entry.id   AF-A0A4U1EHH9-F1
#
_cell.length_a   1.000
_cell.length_b   1.000
_cell.length_c   1.000
_cell.angle_alpha   90.00
_cell.angle_beta   90.00
_cell.angle_gamma   90.00
#
_symmetry.space_group_name_H-M   'P 1'
#
loop_
_entity.id
_entity.type
_entity.pdbx_description
1 polymer ?
#
loop_
_entity_poly.entity_id
_entity_poly.type
_entity_poly.pdbx_seq_one_letter_code
_entity_poly.pdbx_strand_id
1 'polypeptide(L)' 'MKQDSKAMRMEEVSRYKYMNWTAKNPDEDSDNSAIYVQELNDSVTLDDLADFFKQCGVVKVNKRAGQPMIHIYLDKERP' A
#
# COMPACT_ATOMS: atom_id res chain seq x y z
N MET A 1 12.97 -39.75 -6.12
CA MET A 1 12.55 -38.44 -6.67
C MET A 1 11.15 -38.11 -6.18
N LYS A 2 11.01 -37.47 -5.00
CA LYS A 2 9.69 -37.08 -4.42
C LYS A 2 9.73 -35.71 -3.71
N GLN A 3 10.75 -34.90 -3.94
CA GLN A 3 10.91 -33.60 -3.26
C GLN A 3 10.35 -32.41 -4.07
N ASP A 4 10.17 -32.55 -5.38
CA ASP A 4 9.82 -31.40 -6.24
C ASP A 4 8.31 -31.09 -6.28
N SER A 5 7.46 -32.01 -5.81
CA SER A 5 5.99 -31.84 -5.87
C SER A 5 5.41 -30.87 -4.84
N LYS A 6 6.07 -30.73 -3.67
CA LYS A 6 5.60 -29.79 -2.62
C LYS A 6 5.92 -28.34 -2.95
N ALA A 7 7.09 -28.09 -3.52
CA ALA A 7 7.53 -26.76 -3.95
C ALA A 7 6.63 -26.22 -5.09
N MET A 8 6.36 -27.06 -6.09
CA MET A 8 5.48 -26.71 -7.21
C MET A 8 4.05 -26.36 -6.76
N ARG A 9 3.51 -27.12 -5.79
CA ARG A 9 2.20 -26.80 -5.18
C ARG A 9 2.23 -25.50 -4.38
N MET A 10 3.32 -25.18 -3.68
CA MET A 10 3.44 -23.92 -2.95
C MET A 10 3.48 -22.71 -3.89
N GLU A 11 4.17 -22.80 -5.02
CA GLU A 11 4.18 -21.71 -6.02
C GLU A 11 2.81 -21.51 -6.68
N GLU A 12 2.09 -22.59 -6.97
CA GLU A 12 0.74 -22.54 -7.52
C GLU A 12 -0.28 -21.95 -6.53
N VAL A 13 -0.18 -22.33 -5.24
CA VAL A 13 -1.00 -21.75 -4.17
C VAL A 13 -0.70 -20.26 -3.98
N SER A 14 0.58 -19.86 -4.03
CA SER A 14 0.95 -18.45 -3.99
C SER A 14 0.37 -17.68 -5.17
N ARG A 15 0.55 -18.18 -6.41
CA ARG A 15 -0.04 -17.55 -7.60
C ARG A 15 -1.55 -17.44 -7.51
N TYR A 16 -2.24 -18.48 -7.05
CA TYR A 16 -3.69 -18.45 -6.89
C TYR A 16 -4.12 -17.40 -5.85
N LYS A 17 -3.36 -17.24 -4.76
CA LYS A 17 -3.61 -16.18 -3.77
C LYS A 17 -3.39 -14.79 -4.34
N TYR A 18 -2.33 -14.59 -5.13
CA TYR A 18 -2.08 -13.32 -5.83
C TYR A 18 -3.17 -12.99 -6.83
N MET A 19 -3.57 -13.94 -7.68
CA MET A 19 -4.62 -13.75 -8.67
C MET A 19 -5.98 -13.45 -8.03
N ASN A 20 -6.31 -14.11 -6.91
CA ASN A 20 -7.54 -13.81 -6.17
C ASN A 20 -7.49 -12.45 -5.45
N TRP A 21 -6.32 -12.02 -4.96
CA TRP A 21 -6.17 -10.69 -4.36
C TRP A 21 -6.34 -9.57 -5.39
N THR A 22 -5.84 -9.76 -6.63
CA THR A 22 -6.06 -8.82 -7.73
C THR A 22 -7.47 -8.87 -8.32
N ALA A 23 -8.19 -9.98 -8.13
CA ALA A 23 -9.55 -10.18 -8.60
C ALA A 23 -10.62 -9.75 -7.59
N LYS A 24 -10.23 -9.18 -6.44
CA LYS A 24 -11.16 -8.56 -5.49
C LYS A 24 -11.96 -7.48 -6.23
N ASN A 25 -13.28 -7.53 -6.13
CA ASN A 25 -14.16 -6.54 -6.76
C ASN A 25 -13.77 -5.14 -6.26
N PRO A 26 -13.54 -4.16 -7.16
CA PRO A 26 -13.15 -2.81 -6.77
C PRO A 26 -14.21 -2.11 -5.89
N ASP A 27 -15.45 -2.58 -5.95
CA ASP A 27 -16.57 -2.04 -5.19
C ASP A 27 -16.56 -2.45 -3.70
N GLU A 28 -15.90 -3.55 -3.33
CA GLU A 28 -15.88 -4.02 -1.93
C GLU A 28 -15.00 -3.17 -1.00
N ASP A 29 -13.98 -2.49 -1.55
CA ASP A 29 -13.09 -1.60 -0.82
C ASP A 29 -13.37 -0.10 -1.15
N SER A 30 -14.51 0.20 -1.79
CA SER A 30 -14.93 1.57 -2.16
C SER A 30 -14.98 2.54 -0.97
N ASP A 31 -15.31 2.05 0.22
CA ASP A 31 -15.38 2.87 1.44
C ASP A 31 -13.98 3.20 2.00
N ASN A 32 -12.94 2.49 1.56
CA ASN A 32 -11.58 2.74 2.01
C ASN A 32 -10.96 3.92 1.25
N SER A 33 -11.11 5.11 1.81
CA SER A 33 -10.52 6.34 1.26
C SER A 33 -9.02 6.51 1.58
N ALA A 34 -8.35 5.49 2.13
CA ALA A 34 -6.94 5.54 2.53
C ALA A 34 -6.10 4.57 1.71
N ILE A 35 -4.96 5.06 1.21
CA ILE A 35 -3.99 4.29 0.45
C ILE A 35 -2.72 4.07 1.28
N TYR A 36 -2.09 2.92 1.06
CA TYR A 36 -0.77 2.60 1.61
C TYR A 36 0.24 2.61 0.48
N VAL A 37 1.32 3.35 0.67
CA VAL A 37 2.36 3.55 -0.34
C VAL A 37 3.67 3.05 0.25
N GLN A 38 4.40 2.28 -0.53
CA GLN A 38 5.70 1.70 -0.17
C GLN A 38 6.76 2.18 -1.17
N GLU A 39 8.04 1.95 -0.85
CA GLU A 39 9.18 2.30 -1.71
C GLU A 39 9.29 3.81 -2.00
N LEU A 40 8.93 4.63 -1.01
CA LEU A 40 9.20 6.06 -1.04
C LEU A 40 10.69 6.34 -0.84
N ASN A 41 11.17 7.46 -1.39
CA ASN A 41 12.51 7.95 -1.12
C ASN A 41 12.59 8.53 0.30
N ASP A 42 13.72 8.36 0.98
CA ASP A 42 13.98 8.86 2.34
C ASP A 42 13.87 10.39 2.46
N SER A 43 14.08 11.10 1.35
CA SER A 43 14.01 12.56 1.30
C SER A 43 12.61 13.12 1.09
N VAL A 44 11.59 12.27 0.95
CA VAL A 44 10.23 12.73 0.66
C VAL A 44 9.62 13.47 1.85
N THR A 45 8.98 14.60 1.59
CA THR A 45 8.26 15.37 2.61
C THR A 45 6.75 15.19 2.52
N LEU A 46 6.03 15.61 3.57
CA LEU A 46 4.57 15.61 3.57
C LEU A 46 4.00 16.50 2.45
N ASP A 47 4.65 17.63 2.17
CA ASP A 47 4.22 18.57 1.13
C ASP A 47 4.43 17.97 -0.26
N ASP A 48 5.56 17.29 -0.50
CA ASP A 48 5.80 16.59 -1.77
C ASP A 48 4.72 15.53 -2.05
N LEU A 49 4.36 14.74 -1.03
CA LEU A 49 3.32 13.73 -1.16
C LEU A 49 1.94 14.36 -1.36
N ALA A 50 1.61 15.42 -0.62
CA ALA A 50 0.35 16.13 -0.78
C ALA A 50 0.22 16.72 -2.20
N ASP A 51 1.30 17.31 -2.72
CA ASP A 51 1.36 17.88 -4.07
C ASP A 51 1.40 16.84 -5.17
N PHE A 52 1.89 15.64 -4.90
CA PHE A 52 1.79 14.52 -5.82
C PHE A 52 0.37 13.97 -5.87
N PHE A 53 -0.23 13.65 -4.71
CA PHE A 53 -1.57 13.04 -4.65
C PHE A 53 -2.70 13.98 -5.07
N LYS A 54 -2.50 15.31 -5.02
CA LYS A 54 -3.50 16.27 -5.53
C LYS A 54 -3.83 16.08 -7.02
N GLN A 55 -2.94 15.43 -7.79
CA GLN A 55 -3.17 15.12 -9.21
C GLN A 55 -4.27 14.06 -9.41
N CYS A 56 -4.44 13.16 -8.44
CA CYS A 56 -5.49 12.14 -8.47
C CYS A 56 -6.79 12.62 -7.82
N GLY A 57 -6.71 13.53 -6.86
CA GLY A 57 -7.87 14.08 -6.14
C GLY A 57 -7.47 14.85 -4.88
N VAL A 58 -8.45 15.42 -4.17
CA VAL A 58 -8.17 16.23 -2.98
C VAL A 58 -7.73 15.34 -1.81
N VAL A 59 -6.53 15.57 -1.28
CA VAL A 59 -6.05 14.92 -0.06
C VAL A 59 -6.85 15.40 1.14
N LYS A 60 -7.36 14.46 1.94
CA LYS A 60 -8.12 14.77 3.16
C LYS A 60 -7.27 15.56 4.15
N VAL A 61 -7.82 16.63 4.72
CA VAL A 61 -7.15 17.45 5.74
C VAL A 61 -7.69 17.11 7.13
N ASN A 62 -6.81 16.96 8.10
CA ASN A 62 -7.19 16.84 9.50
C ASN A 62 -7.66 18.19 10.04
N LYS A 63 -8.95 18.35 10.30
CA LYS A 63 -9.56 19.62 10.76
C LYS A 63 -9.00 20.14 12.08
N ARG A 64 -8.43 19.28 12.94
CA ARG A 64 -7.83 19.71 14.21
C ARG A 64 -6.43 20.29 14.03
N ALA A 65 -5.61 19.66 13.18
CA ALA A 65 -4.22 20.04 12.99
C ALA A 65 -4.00 20.98 11.79
N GLY A 66 -4.96 21.06 10.86
CA GLY A 66 -4.83 21.78 9.60
C GLY A 66 -3.88 21.13 8.58
N GLN A 67 -3.37 19.93 8.89
CA GLN A 67 -2.39 19.22 8.08
C GLN A 67 -3.03 18.15 7.18
N PRO A 68 -2.43 17.83 6.01
CA PRO A 68 -2.88 16.72 5.18
C PRO A 68 -2.81 15.41 5.98
N MET A 69 -3.79 14.52 5.77
CA MET A 69 -3.93 13.25 6.49
C MET A 69 -2.97 12.20 5.91
N ILE A 70 -1.67 12.50 5.95
CA ILE A 70 -0.57 11.68 5.44
C ILE A 70 0.32 11.31 6.63
N HIS A 71 0.69 10.03 6.72
CA HIS A 71 1.65 9.54 7.70
C HIS A 71 2.81 8.87 6.97
N ILE A 72 4.03 9.37 7.21
CA ILE A 72 5.27 8.79 6.69
C ILE A 72 5.84 7.91 7.81
N TYR A 73 5.94 6.62 7.54
CA TYR A 73 6.57 5.66 8.44
C TYR A 73 8.04 5.58 8.09
N LEU A 74 8.89 6.19 8.91
CA LEU A 74 10.33 6.02 8.83
C LEU A 74 10.71 4.73 9.54
N ASP A 75 11.63 3.98 8.95
CA ASP A 75 12.21 2.82 9.63
C ASP A 75 12.87 3.30 10.91
N LYS A 76 12.34 2.85 12.04
CA LYS A 76 13.01 3.04 13.32
C LYS A 76 14.28 2.22 13.24
N GLU A 77 15.44 2.90 13.28
CA GLU A 77 16.73 2.23 13.48
C GLU A 77 16.54 1.21 14.60
N ARG A 78 16.60 -0.08 14.26
CA ARG A 78 16.52 -1.12 15.27
C ARG A 78 17.76 -0.97 16.15
N PRO A 79 17.61 -0.89 17.49
CA PRO A 79 18.75 -0.77 18.39
C PRO A 79 19.68 -1.97 18.31
#